data_AF-A0A1L8PAX0-F1
#
_entry.id   AF-A0A1L8PAX0-F1
#
_cell.length_a   1.000
_cell.length_b   1.000
_cell.length_c   1.000
_cell.angle_alpha   90.00
_cell.angle_beta   90.00
_cell.angle_gamma   90.00
#
_symmetry.space_group_name_H-M   'P 1'
#
loop_
_entity.id
_entity.type
_entity.pdbx_description
1 polymer ?
#
loop_
_entity_poly.entity_id
_entity_poly.type
_entity_poly.pdbx_seq_one_letter_code
_entity_poly.pdbx_strand_id
1 'polypeptide(L)' 'MKILITGGTNGMGKGVAKVLASIGNQSHEIIILCRSKEIGETVIEEFKSTTLNEKNFTNYM' A
#
# COMPACT_ATOMS: atom_id res chain seq x y z
N MET A 1 0.92 -9.22 9.38
CA MET A 1 0.80 -8.08 10.35
C MET A 1 0.16 -6.90 9.63
N LYS A 2 -0.69 -6.10 10.30
CA LYS A 2 -1.28 -4.89 9.69
C LYS A 2 -0.33 -3.70 9.85
N ILE A 3 -0.10 -2.96 8.77
CA ILE A 3 0.79 -1.80 8.76
C ILE A 3 0.05 -0.62 8.14
N LEU A 4 -0.11 0.46 8.92
CA LEU A 4 -0.76 1.68 8.48
C LEU A 4 0.30 2.71 8.08
N ILE A 5 0.17 3.29 6.89
CA ILE A 5 1.16 4.23 6.34
C ILE A 5 0.45 5.51 5.94
N THR A 6 0.73 6.59 6.68
CA THR A 6 0.31 7.95 6.33
C THR A 6 1.20 8.52 5.22
N GLY A 7 0.60 9.21 4.25
CA GLY A 7 1.37 9.77 3.13
C GLY A 7 1.91 8.70 2.18
N GLY A 8 1.32 7.50 2.18
CA GLY A 8 1.75 6.37 1.36
C GLY A 8 1.49 6.50 -0.14
N THR A 9 0.96 7.64 -0.60
CA THR A 9 0.63 7.85 -2.01
C THR A 9 1.75 8.45 -2.84
N ASN A 10 2.78 9.05 -2.23
CA ASN A 10 3.90 9.66 -2.93
C ASN A 10 5.21 9.57 -2.12
N GLY A 11 6.34 9.88 -2.79
CA GLY A 11 7.65 10.02 -2.16
C GLY A 11 8.09 8.80 -1.34
N MET A 12 8.72 9.06 -0.19
CA MET A 12 9.25 7.99 0.68
C MET A 12 8.16 7.10 1.25
N GLY A 13 6.99 7.64 1.60
CA GLY A 13 5.88 6.84 2.14
C GLY A 13 5.41 5.77 1.17
N LYS A 14 5.29 6.12 -0.12
CA LYS A 14 4.98 5.18 -1.19
C LYS A 14 6.07 4.11 -1.36
N GLY A 15 7.34 4.52 -1.36
CA GLY A 15 8.46 3.60 -1.48
C GLY A 15 8.50 2.56 -0.36
N VAL A 16 8.33 3.01 0.89
CA VAL A 16 8.27 2.12 2.06
C VAL A 16 7.07 1.17 1.96
N ALA A 17 5.89 1.68 1.59
CA ALA A 17 4.69 0.85 1.42
C ALA A 17 4.89 -0.26 0.39
N LYS A 18 5.54 0.06 -0.73
CA LYS A 18 5.86 -0.90 -1.79
C LYS A 18 6.82 -1.99 -1.32
N VAL A 19 7.90 -1.62 -0.63
CA VAL A 19 8.86 -2.59 -0.09
C VAL A 19 8.17 -3.51 0.92
N LEU A 20 7.40 -2.95 1.84
CA LEU A 20 6.68 -3.72 2.86
C LEU A 20 5.62 -4.65 2.25
N ALA A 21 4.98 -4.25 1.16
CA ALA A 21 4.05 -5.10 0.41
C ALA A 21 4.75 -6.28 -0.29
N SER A 22 6.01 -6.11 -0.73
CA SER A 22 6.77 -7.13 -1.46
C SER A 22 7.52 -8.14 -0.59
N ILE A 23 7.77 -7.83 0.68
CA ILE A 23 8.58 -8.68 1.58
C ILE A 23 7.72 -9.58 2.47
N GLY A 24 8.38 -10.47 3.22
CA GLY A 24 7.72 -11.28 4.24
C GLY A 24 6.71 -12.28 3.68
N ASN A 25 6.94 -12.77 2.44
CA ASN A 25 6.04 -13.65 1.71
C ASN A 25 4.60 -13.11 1.65
N GLN A 26 4.44 -11.79 1.51
CA GLN A 26 3.14 -11.11 1.42
C GLN A 26 2.26 -11.29 2.66
N SER A 27 2.87 -11.56 3.82
CA SER A 27 2.16 -11.75 5.08
C SER A 27 1.70 -10.44 5.73
N HIS A 28 2.07 -9.30 5.15
CA HIS A 28 1.70 -7.97 5.63
C HIS A 28 0.47 -7.45 4.89
N GLU A 29 -0.51 -6.96 5.67
CA GLU A 29 -1.66 -6.20 5.15
C GLU A 29 -1.27 -4.72 5.23
N ILE A 30 -1.09 -4.08 4.07
CA ILE A 30 -0.65 -2.70 3.97
C ILE A 30 -1.88 -1.80 3.78
N ILE A 31 -2.05 -0.84 4.69
CA ILE A 31 -3.16 0.12 4.71
C ILE A 31 -2.57 1.50 4.41
N ILE A 32 -2.94 2.07 3.27
CA ILE A 32 -2.50 3.41 2.88
C ILE A 32 -3.53 4.42 3.40
N LEU A 33 -3.09 5.30 4.29
CA LEU A 33 -3.90 6.42 4.77
C LEU A 33 -3.60 7.64 3.91
N CYS A 34 -4.60 8.09 3.17
CA CYS A 34 -4.47 9.21 2.25
C CYS A 34 -5.73 10.06 2.17
N ARG A 35 -5.56 11.34 1.82
CA ARG A 35 -6.66 12.30 1.72
C ARG A 35 -7.50 12.14 0.45
N SER A 36 -6.93 11.49 -0.58
CA SER A 36 -7.56 11.33 -1.89
C SER A 36 -7.74 9.85 -2.19
N LYS A 37 -9.00 9.43 -2.28
CA LYS A 37 -9.38 8.05 -2.57
C LYS A 37 -8.81 7.60 -3.93
N GLU A 38 -9.00 8.41 -4.97
CA GLU A 38 -8.57 8.12 -6.34
C GLU A 38 -7.05 7.88 -6.44
N ILE A 39 -6.26 8.73 -5.77
CA ILE A 39 -4.79 8.57 -5.75
C ILE A 39 -4.41 7.31 -4.96
N GLY A 40 -5.09 7.05 -3.83
CA GLY A 40 -4.90 5.83 -3.06
C GLY A 40 -5.17 4.58 -3.88
N GLU A 41 -6.29 4.52 -4.59
CA GLU A 41 -6.67 3.41 -5.47
C GLU A 41 -5.65 3.19 -6.59
N THR A 42 -5.16 4.26 -7.22
CA THR A 42 -4.11 4.16 -8.25
C THR A 42 -2.84 3.52 -7.70
N VAL A 43 -2.42 3.91 -6.50
CA VAL A 43 -1.22 3.34 -5.85
C VAL A 43 -1.44 1.89 -5.43
N ILE A 44 -2.65 1.55 -5.00
CA ILE A 44 -3.04 0.17 -4.68
C ILE A 44 -2.94 -0.73 -5.92
N GLU A 45 -3.47 -0.28 -7.07
CA GLU A 45 -3.37 -1.04 -8.32
C GLU A 45 -1.92 -1.14 -8.82
N GLU A 46 -1.11 -0.08 -8.65
CA GLU A 46 0.33 -0.17 -8.89
C GLU A 46 0.98 -1.24 -8.01
N PHE A 47 0.64 -1.31 -6.73
CA PHE A 47 1.23 -2.30 -5.83
C PHE A 47 0.76 -3.71 -6.14
N LYS A 48 -0.50 -3.93 -6.50
CA LYS A 48 -0.98 -5.24 -6.96
C LYS A 48 -0.30 -5.72 -8.25
N SER A 49 0.03 -4.80 -9.16
CA SER A 49 0.69 -5.15 -10.43
C SER A 49 2.20 -5.33 -10.29
N THR A 50 2.83 -4.68 -9.30
CA THR A 50 4.30 -4.71 -9.10
C THR A 50 4.74 -5.59 -7.94
N THR A 51 3.82 -6.05 -7.11
CA THR A 51 4.06 -6.99 -6.02
C THR A 51 3.15 -8.19 -6.25
N LEU A 52 3.60 -9.41 -5.91
CA LEU A 52 2.76 -10.61 -6.00
C LEU A 52 1.67 -10.64 -4.90
N ASN A 53 1.49 -9.54 -4.13
CA ASN A 53 0.65 -9.47 -2.94
C ASN A 53 -0.82 -9.22 -3.30
N GLU A 54 -1.61 -10.30 -3.34
CA GLU A 54 -3.06 -10.25 -3.56
C GLU A 54 -3.86 -9.86 -2.30
N LYS A 55 -3.23 -9.75 -1.13
CA LYS A 55 -3.93 -9.44 0.12
C LYS A 55 -4.21 -7.94 0.27
N ASN A 56 -5.40 -7.58 -0.20
CA ASN A 56 -6.33 -6.52 0.25
C ASN A 56 -5.70 -5.27 0.89
N PHE A 57 -5.48 -4.27 0.04
CA PHE A 57 -5.35 -2.89 0.48
C PHE A 57 -6.73 -2.34 0.85
N THR A 58 -6.88 -1.88 2.10
CA THR A 58 -8.10 -1.20 2.57
C THR A 58 -7.78 0.28 2.77
N ASN A 59 -8.61 1.15 2.19
CA ASN A 59 -8.46 2.60 2.28
C ASN A 59 -9.40 3.10 3.40
N TYR A 60 -8.85 3.74 4.44
CA TYR A 60 -9.65 4.43 5.46
C TYR A 60 -9.59 5.92 5.18
N MET A 61 -10.72 6.48 4.72
CA MET A 61 -10.99 7.92 4.71
C MET A 61 -11.30 8.40 6.13
#